data_AF-A0A7G7MK33-F1
#
_entry.id   AF-A0A7G7MK33-F1
#
_cell.length_a   1.000
_cell.length_b   1.000
_cell.length_c   1.000
_cell.angle_alpha   90.00
_cell.angle_beta   90.00
_cell.angle_gamma   90.00
#
_symmetry.space_group_name_H-M   'P 1'
#
loop_
_entity.id
_entity.type
_entity.pdbx_description
1 polymer ?
#
loop_
_entity_poly.entity_id
_entity_poly.type
_entity_poly.pdbx_seq_one_letter_code
_entity_poly.pdbx_strand_id
1 'polypeptide(L)'
;MRTSAAAEELVEGVRTLADIVYVPMRDSVARMEWTDRGWVLYIDTDSSHEDRCWAMAGVLRLLTSRSAEPVCTIPRQGIRLVR
;
A
#
# COMPACT_ATOMS: atom_id res chain seq x y z
N MET A 1 -8.33 -16.98 10.15
CA MET A 1 -7.60 -15.85 10.75
C MET A 1 -8.52 -14.64 10.66
N ARG A 2 -9.01 -14.08 11.77
CA ARG A 2 -9.90 -12.91 11.72
C ARG A 2 -9.06 -11.67 11.43
N THR A 3 -9.26 -11.04 10.28
CA THR A 3 -8.75 -9.71 9.98
C THR A 3 -9.31 -8.75 11.04
N SER A 4 -8.51 -7.83 11.57
CA SER A 4 -9.02 -6.87 12.57
C SER A 4 -9.87 -5.80 11.86
N ALA A 5 -10.89 -5.27 12.54
CA ALA A 5 -11.73 -4.19 12.00
C ALA A 5 -10.90 -2.99 11.52
N ALA A 6 -9.79 -2.68 12.21
CA ALA A 6 -8.87 -1.61 11.83
C ALA A 6 -8.20 -1.84 10.47
N ALA A 7 -7.89 -3.10 10.11
CA ALA A 7 -7.32 -3.42 8.80
C ALA A 7 -8.37 -3.34 7.69
N GLU A 8 -9.64 -3.64 8.00
CA GLU A 8 -10.75 -3.48 7.05
C GLU A 8 -11.05 -2.00 6.77
N GLU A 9 -11.10 -1.16 7.81
CA GLU A 9 -11.25 0.30 7.67
C GLU A 9 -10.11 0.91 6.86
N LEU A 10 -8.87 0.43 7.06
CA LEU A 10 -7.70 0.86 6.28
C LEU A 10 -7.87 0.56 4.79
N VAL A 11 -8.30 -0.66 4.46
CA VAL A 11 -8.52 -1.10 3.07
C VAL A 11 -9.62 -0.26 2.42
N GLU A 12 -10.74 -0.04 3.10
CA GLU A 12 -11.83 0.77 2.58
C GLU A 12 -11.40 2.22 2.36
N GLY A 13 -10.65 2.81 3.30
CA GLY A 13 -10.06 4.14 3.13
C GLY A 13 -9.17 4.26 1.89
N VAL A 14 -8.29 3.29 1.65
CA VAL A 14 -7.44 3.27 0.43
C VAL A 14 -8.29 3.12 -0.83
N ARG A 15 -9.30 2.25 -0.82
CA ARG A 15 -10.20 2.04 -1.97
C ARG A 15 -10.96 3.29 -2.38
N THR A 16 -11.24 4.21 -1.45
CA THR A 16 -11.85 5.49 -1.81
C THR A 16 -10.91 6.43 -2.57
N LEU A 17 -9.60 6.19 -2.53
CA LEU A 17 -8.57 7.07 -3.07
C LEU A 17 -7.79 6.46 -4.25
N ALA A 18 -7.73 5.13 -4.33
CA ALA A 18 -6.97 4.40 -5.34
C ALA A 18 -7.59 3.03 -5.66
N ASP A 19 -7.44 2.60 -6.91
CA ASP A 19 -7.72 1.21 -7.29
C ASP A 19 -6.65 0.29 -6.69
N ILE A 20 -7.04 -0.85 -6.13
CA ILE A 20 -6.10 -1.82 -5.53
C ILE A 20 -6.01 -3.06 -6.40
N VAL A 21 -4.79 -3.40 -6.82
CA VAL A 21 -4.49 -4.58 -7.64
C VAL A 21 -3.48 -5.47 -6.92
N TYR A 22 -3.81 -6.75 -6.76
CA TYR A 22 -2.92 -7.74 -6.16
C TYR A 22 -2.16 -8.49 -7.26
N VAL A 23 -0.83 -8.40 -7.26
CA VAL A 23 0.05 -9.05 -8.24
C VAL A 23 1.32 -9.55 -7.57
N PRO A 24 1.95 -10.66 -8.02
CA PRO A 24 3.26 -11.05 -7.51
C PRO A 24 4.32 -9.99 -7.83
N MET A 25 5.11 -9.59 -6.84
CA MET A 25 6.19 -8.60 -6.98
C MET A 25 7.48 -9.13 -6.37
N ARG A 26 8.62 -8.87 -7.02
CA ARG A 26 9.93 -9.37 -6.58
C ARG A 26 10.51 -8.53 -5.43
N ASP A 27 10.64 -7.23 -5.64
CA ASP A 27 11.50 -6.38 -4.79
C ASP A 27 10.75 -5.41 -3.88
N SER A 28 9.42 -5.38 -3.96
CA SER A 28 8.56 -4.42 -3.26
C SER A 28 7.30 -5.06 -2.71
N VAL A 29 6.81 -4.56 -1.59
CA VAL A 29 5.52 -4.96 -1.02
C VAL A 29 4.37 -4.24 -1.71
N ALA A 30 4.60 -2.99 -2.09
CA ALA A 30 3.63 -2.21 -2.83
C ALA A 30 4.28 -1.20 -3.76
N ARG A 31 3.56 -0.84 -4.82
CA ARG A 31 3.91 0.23 -5.76
C ARG A 31 2.66 1.04 -6.05
N MET A 32 2.77 2.36 -5.95
CA MET A 32 1.72 3.28 -6.35
C MET A 32 2.10 3.96 -7.66
N GLU A 33 1.13 4.09 -8.56
CA GLU A 33 1.31 4.69 -9.88
C GLU A 33 0.09 5.57 -10.21
N TRP A 34 0.33 6.78 -10.71
CA TRP A 34 -0.73 7.63 -11.26
C TRP A 34 -0.98 7.26 -12.73
N THR A 35 -2.23 6.91 -13.05
CA THR A 35 -2.68 6.61 -14.41
C THR A 35 -3.63 7.69 -14.90
N ASP A 36 -4.03 7.63 -16.18
CA ASP A 36 -5.04 8.53 -16.75
C ASP A 36 -6.41 8.45 -16.03
N ARG A 37 -6.65 7.39 -15.25
CA ARG A 37 -7.89 7.17 -14.49
C ARG A 37 -7.76 7.47 -13.00
N GLY A 38 -6.56 7.79 -12.52
CA GLY A 38 -6.27 8.06 -11.11
C GLY A 38 -5.17 7.16 -10.54
N TRP A 39 -5.05 7.15 -9.21
CA TRP A 39 -4.07 6.34 -8.49
C TRP A 39 -4.40 4.85 -8.56
N VAL A 40 -3.38 4.04 -8.84
CA VAL A 40 -3.44 2.58 -8.74
C VAL A 40 -2.38 2.11 -7.75
N LEU A 41 -2.80 1.33 -6.77
CA LEU A 41 -1.96 0.66 -5.79
C LEU A 41 -1.81 -0.81 -6.14
N TYR A 42 -0.59 -1.21 -6.52
CA TYR A 42 -0.19 -2.59 -6.68
C TYR A 42 0.32 -3.13 -5.34
N ILE A 43 -0.18 -4.29 -4.91
CA ILE A 43 0.23 -4.97 -3.67
C ILE A 43 0.73 -6.37 -4.01
N ASP A 44 1.88 -6.74 -3.43
CA ASP A 44 2.46 -8.06 -3.58
C ASP A 44 1.61 -9.16 -2.94
N THR A 45 1.22 -10.17 -3.72
CA THR A 45 0.47 -11.33 -3.23
C THR A 45 1.29 -12.20 -2.28
N ASP A 46 2.61 -12.19 -2.45
CA ASP A 46 3.52 -13.09 -1.75
C ASP A 46 4.06 -12.49 -0.45
N SER A 47 3.72 -11.22 -0.17
CA SER A 47 4.08 -10.52 1.06
C SER A 47 3.17 -10.93 2.22
N SER A 48 3.69 -10.84 3.45
CA SER A 48 2.93 -11.18 4.65
C SER A 48 1.74 -10.22 4.83
N HIS A 49 0.74 -10.61 5.63
CA HIS A 49 -0.39 -9.72 5.95
C HIS A 49 0.09 -8.43 6.63
N GLU A 50 1.09 -8.54 7.51
CA GLU A 50 1.66 -7.40 8.23
C GLU A 50 2.35 -6.41 7.27
N ASP A 51 3.19 -6.91 6.36
CA ASP A 51 3.86 -6.07 5.37
C ASP A 51 2.85 -5.33 4.49
N ARG A 52 1.80 -6.02 4.03
CA ARG A 52 0.73 -5.42 3.23
C ARG A 52 -0.01 -4.32 3.99
N CYS A 53 -0.33 -4.53 5.28
CA CYS A 53 -0.95 -3.50 6.11
C CYS A 53 -0.07 -2.27 6.27
N TRP A 54 1.22 -2.46 6.53
CA TRP A 54 2.16 -1.35 6.62
C TRP A 54 2.31 -0.60 5.29
N ALA A 55 2.34 -1.33 4.17
CA ALA A 55 2.41 -0.74 2.85
C ALA A 55 1.18 0.14 2.57
N MET A 56 -0.02 -0.34 2.88
CA MET A 56 -1.25 0.45 2.78
C MET A 56 -1.24 1.70 3.67
N ALA A 57 -0.73 1.59 4.90
CA ALA A 57 -0.57 2.74 5.78
C ALA A 57 0.43 3.77 5.24
N GLY A 58 1.53 3.32 4.64
CA GLY A 58 2.51 4.17 3.96
C GLY A 58 1.89 4.90 2.75
N VAL A 59 1.10 4.19 1.94
CA VAL A 59 0.34 4.72 0.80
C VAL A 59 -0.63 5.81 1.24
N LEU A 60 -1.42 5.60 2.30
CA LEU A 60 -2.33 6.64 2.80
C LEU A 60 -1.58 7.89 3.24
N ARG A 61 -0.42 7.74 3.89
CA ARG A 61 0.42 8.88 4.25
C ARG A 61 0.90 9.65 3.01
N LEU A 62 1.26 8.94 1.95
CA LEU A 62 1.67 9.56 0.68
C LEU A 62 0.50 10.31 0.02
N LEU A 63 -0.67 9.68 -0.10
CA LEU A 63 -1.86 10.28 -0.72
C LEU A 63 -2.40 11.49 0.05
N THR A 64 -2.26 11.48 1.37
CA THR A 64 -2.68 12.61 2.23
C THR A 64 -1.61 13.70 2.34
N SER A 65 -0.36 13.40 1.96
CA SER A 65 0.69 14.41 1.84
C SER A 65 0.57 15.17 0.52
N ARG A 66 0.82 16.47 0.52
CA ARG A 66 0.79 17.32 -0.70
C ARG A 66 1.94 17.04 -1.69
N SER A 67 2.64 15.91 -1.54
CA SER A 67 3.88 15.58 -2.25
C SER A 67 3.85 14.15 -2.80
N ALA A 68 2.70 13.70 -3.29
CA ALA A 68 2.63 12.40 -3.95
C ALA A 68 3.37 12.46 -5.30
N GLU A 69 4.55 11.87 -5.36
CA GLU A 69 5.24 11.61 -6.63
C GLU A 69 4.42 10.63 -7.48
N PRO A 70 4.40 10.78 -8.81
CA PRO A 70 3.56 9.98 -9.71
C PRO A 70 3.83 8.47 -9.65
N VAL A 71 5.00 8.08 -9.12
CA VAL A 71 5.34 6.69 -8.82
C VAL A 71 6.03 6.64 -7.46
N CYS A 72 5.57 5.74 -6.59
CA CYS A 72 6.25 5.46 -5.33
C CYS A 72 6.32 3.95 -5.09
N THR A 73 7.44 3.46 -4.55
CA THR A 73 7.65 2.03 -4.27
C THR A 73 7.97 1.85 -2.79
N ILE A 74 7.25 0.93 -2.14
CA ILE A 74 7.52 0.51 -0.77
C ILE A 74 8.38 -0.76 -0.84
N PRO A 75 9.69 -0.67 -0.55
CA PRO A 75 10.60 -1.79 -0.71
C PRO A 75 10.27 -2.91 0.30
N ARG A 76 10.67 -4.14 -0.04
CA ARG A 76 10.52 -5.33 0.83
C ARG A 76 11.37 -5.32 2.11
N GLN A 77 11.91 -4.16 2.50
CA GLN A 77 12.68 -4.04 3.72
C GLN A 77 11.76 -4.29 4.91
N GLY A 78 11.96 -5.42 5.60
CA GLY A 78 11.27 -5.73 6.84
C GLY A 78 11.30 -4.48 7.72
N ILE A 79 10.12 -3.92 7.97
CA ILE A 79 9.96 -2.59 8.56
C ILE A 79 10.53 -2.67 9.97
N ARG A 80 11.80 -2.28 10.12
CA ARG A 80 12.43 -2.15 11.42
C ARG A 80 11.89 -0.86 12.02
N LEU A 81 10.88 -0.99 12.87
CA LEU A 81 10.45 0.06 13.78
C LEU A 81 11.68 0.54 14.55
N VAL A 82 12.21 1.69 14.17
CA VAL A 82 13.21 2.39 14.98
C VAL A 82 12.43 3.01 16.13
N ARG A 83 12.73 2.54 17.35
CA ARG A 83 12.21 3.07 18.62
C ARG A 83 12.67 4.50 18.84
#